data_AF-A0A6N3QQ63-F1
#
_entry.id   AF-A0A6N3QQ63-F1
#
_cell.length_a   1.000
_cell.length_b   1.000
_cell.length_c   1.000
_cell.angle_alpha   90.00
_cell.angle_beta   90.00
_cell.angle_gamma   90.00
#
_symmetry.space_group_name_H-M   'P 1'
#
loop_
_entity.id
_entity.type
_entity.pdbx_description
1 polymer ?
#
loop_
_entity_poly.entity_id
_entity_poly.type
_entity_poly.pdbx_seq_one_letter_code
_entity_poly.pdbx_strand_id
1 'polypeptide(L)'
;MICQQQDDEIEAGIEHLHQLYNVMRNDKREPGKLSELKFGLECGGSDGLSGITANPMLGRFSDYVIANGGTTVLTEVPEMFGAEQLLMDHCRDEATFEKLVTMVNDFKQYFIAHDQPIYENPSPGNKAGGITTLEDKSLGCTQKAGSSVVVDVLRYGERLKTPGLNLLSAPGNDAVATSALAGAGCHMVLFSTGRGTPYGGFVPTVKIATNSELAAKKKHWLDFDAGQLIHGKAMPQLLEEFIDTIVEFANGKQTCNERNDFRELAIFKSGVTL
;
A
#
# COMPACT_ATOMS: atom_id res chain seq x y z
N MET A 1 -13.73 22.29 -14.87
CA MET A 1 -13.14 23.41 -15.62
C MET A 1 -12.40 22.88 -16.85
N ILE A 2 -12.62 23.49 -18.01
CA ILE A 2 -11.71 23.35 -19.16
C ILE A 2 -10.93 24.66 -19.22
N CYS A 3 -9.62 24.64 -18.93
CA CYS A 3 -8.83 25.86 -18.74
C CYS A 3 -8.90 26.78 -19.96
N GLN A 4 -8.85 26.21 -21.17
CA GLN A 4 -8.89 26.95 -22.44
C GLN A 4 -10.20 27.71 -22.69
N GLN A 5 -11.22 27.53 -21.85
CA GLN A 5 -12.52 28.20 -21.95
C GLN A 5 -12.72 29.28 -20.88
N GLN A 6 -11.70 29.59 -20.07
CA GLN A 6 -11.78 30.60 -19.01
C GLN A 6 -10.90 31.80 -19.38
N ASP A 7 -11.39 33.02 -19.12
CA ASP A 7 -10.60 34.24 -19.28
C ASP A 7 -9.62 34.45 -18.11
N ASP A 8 -9.98 33.97 -16.92
CA ASP A 8 -9.13 33.91 -15.72
C ASP A 8 -9.23 32.51 -15.11
N GLU A 9 -8.22 31.66 -15.36
CA GLU A 9 -8.21 30.28 -14.88
C GLU A 9 -8.00 30.17 -13.37
N ILE A 10 -7.41 31.19 -12.74
CA ILE A 10 -7.16 31.20 -11.30
C ILE A 10 -8.46 31.46 -10.56
N GLU A 11 -9.22 32.48 -10.97
CA GLU A 11 -10.51 32.80 -10.34
C GLU A 11 -11.49 31.63 -10.48
N ALA A 12 -11.61 31.05 -11.69
CA ALA A 12 -12.43 29.87 -11.92
C ALA A 12 -11.99 28.67 -11.04
N GLY A 13 -10.68 28.50 -10.83
CA GLY A 13 -10.13 27.51 -9.90
C GLY A 13 -10.54 27.78 -8.45
N ILE A 14 -10.45 29.03 -7.99
CA ILE A 14 -10.83 29.46 -6.64
C ILE A 14 -12.34 29.23 -6.40
N GLU A 15 -13.20 29.53 -7.37
CA GLU A 15 -14.64 29.26 -7.28
C GLU A 15 -14.92 27.77 -7.03
N HIS A 16 -14.25 26.87 -7.74
CA HIS A 16 -14.37 25.43 -7.53
C HIS A 16 -13.85 25.00 -6.15
N LEU A 17 -12.74 25.58 -5.67
CA LEU A 17 -12.24 25.31 -4.32
C LEU A 17 -13.24 25.79 -3.25
N HIS A 18 -13.90 26.92 -3.44
CA HIS A 18 -14.96 27.39 -2.55
C HIS A 18 -16.17 26.47 -2.53
N GLN A 19 -16.57 25.90 -3.68
CA GLN A 19 -17.64 24.91 -3.74
C GLN A 19 -17.31 23.68 -2.89
N LEU A 20 -16.09 23.13 -3.03
CA LEU A 20 -15.63 22.00 -2.22
C LEU A 20 -15.56 22.35 -0.73
N TYR A 21 -15.00 23.51 -0.40
CA TYR A 21 -14.92 24.01 0.96
C TYR A 21 -16.30 24.13 1.61
N ASN A 22 -17.29 24.69 0.89
CA ASN A 22 -18.64 24.86 1.42
C ASN A 22 -19.35 23.53 1.73
N VAL A 23 -19.02 22.47 0.99
CA VAL A 23 -19.51 21.12 1.28
C VAL A 23 -18.81 20.54 2.51
N MET A 24 -17.48 20.63 2.59
CA MET A 24 -16.67 19.89 3.57
C MET A 24 -16.44 20.63 4.90
N ARG A 25 -16.63 21.94 4.96
CA ARG A 25 -16.26 22.80 6.13
C ARG A 25 -16.93 22.42 7.45
N ASN A 26 -18.08 21.73 7.39
CA ASN A 26 -18.84 21.34 8.57
C ASN A 26 -18.71 19.84 8.88
N ASP A 27 -17.95 19.09 8.09
CA ASP A 27 -17.72 17.67 8.31
C ASP A 27 -17.00 17.47 9.64
N LYS A 28 -17.49 16.49 10.41
CA LYS A 28 -16.91 16.10 11.70
C LYS A 28 -16.76 14.60 11.70
N ARG A 29 -15.74 14.10 12.40
CA ARG A 29 -15.61 12.67 12.66
C ARG A 29 -16.82 12.21 13.47
N GLU A 30 -17.38 11.09 13.07
CA GLU A 30 -18.48 10.41 13.75
C GLU A 30 -18.03 8.99 14.15
N PRO A 31 -18.65 8.38 15.16
CA PRO A 31 -18.40 6.98 15.48
C PRO A 31 -18.67 6.09 14.25
N GLY A 32 -17.69 5.26 13.89
CA GLY A 32 -17.75 4.37 12.73
C GLY A 32 -17.09 3.04 13.01
N LYS A 33 -17.15 2.14 12.03
CA LYS A 33 -16.51 0.82 12.11
C LYS A 33 -15.17 0.84 11.37
N LEU A 34 -14.18 0.13 11.89
CA LEU A 34 -12.89 -0.01 11.19
C LEU A 34 -13.05 -0.60 9.79
N SER A 35 -14.06 -1.46 9.56
CA SER A 35 -14.36 -2.06 8.26
C SER A 35 -14.89 -1.07 7.21
N GLU A 36 -15.29 0.14 7.60
CA GLU A 36 -15.62 1.21 6.66
C GLU A 36 -14.35 1.84 6.05
N LEU A 37 -13.19 1.61 6.67
CA LEU A 37 -11.91 1.99 6.13
C LEU A 37 -11.36 0.94 5.14
N LYS A 38 -10.67 1.44 4.12
CA LYS A 38 -10.03 0.66 3.07
C LYS A 38 -8.54 0.89 3.18
N PHE A 39 -7.76 -0.18 3.33
CA PHE A 39 -6.33 -0.11 3.58
C PHE A 39 -5.55 -0.60 2.36
N GLY A 40 -4.65 0.24 1.86
CA GLY A 40 -3.65 -0.17 0.88
C GLY A 40 -2.44 -0.80 1.58
N LEU A 41 -1.85 -1.83 0.98
CA LEU A 41 -0.70 -2.56 1.50
C LEU A 41 0.46 -2.40 0.54
N GLU A 42 1.57 -1.85 1.05
CA GLU A 42 2.76 -1.49 0.29
C GLU A 42 4.03 -1.85 1.08
N CYS A 43 5.11 -2.18 0.40
CA CYS A 43 6.45 -2.11 0.99
C CYS A 43 7.34 -1.09 0.27
N GLY A 44 8.21 -0.43 1.02
CA GLY A 44 9.22 0.46 0.44
C GLY A 44 10.58 -0.21 0.38
N GLY A 45 11.57 0.42 1.00
CA GLY A 45 12.89 -0.18 1.18
C GLY A 45 12.85 -1.43 2.07
N SER A 46 12.57 -2.59 1.49
CA SER A 46 12.52 -3.89 2.15
C SER A 46 13.90 -4.41 2.57
N ASP A 47 13.91 -5.24 3.60
CA ASP A 47 15.06 -5.93 4.18
C ASP A 47 14.70 -7.40 4.49
N GLY A 48 15.67 -8.20 4.93
CA GLY A 48 15.46 -9.62 5.25
C GLY A 48 14.47 -9.85 6.41
N LEU A 49 14.18 -8.83 7.21
CA LEU A 49 13.20 -8.91 8.29
C LEU A 49 11.78 -8.58 7.84
N SER A 50 11.60 -8.03 6.64
CA SER A 50 10.29 -7.61 6.11
C SER A 50 9.31 -8.79 6.06
N GLY A 51 9.75 -9.93 5.50
CA GLY A 51 8.97 -11.17 5.42
C GLY A 51 8.87 -11.98 6.72
N ILE A 52 9.43 -11.48 7.83
CA ILE A 52 9.45 -12.14 9.14
C ILE A 52 8.66 -11.33 10.19
N THR A 53 8.59 -10.00 10.00
CA THR A 53 8.04 -9.06 10.98
C THR A 53 6.81 -8.30 10.45
N ALA A 54 7.02 -7.18 9.78
CA ALA A 54 5.96 -6.26 9.37
C ALA A 54 4.99 -6.90 8.39
N ASN A 55 5.46 -7.63 7.37
CA ASN A 55 4.59 -8.18 6.34
C ASN A 55 3.64 -9.28 6.88
N PRO A 56 4.10 -10.28 7.66
CA PRO A 56 3.18 -11.23 8.27
C PRO A 56 2.22 -10.59 9.27
N MET A 57 2.65 -9.54 10.01
CA MET A 57 1.75 -8.77 10.88
C MET A 57 0.66 -8.07 10.06
N LEU A 58 1.02 -7.43 8.95
CA LEU A 58 0.06 -6.83 8.01
C LEU A 58 -0.89 -7.87 7.40
N GLY A 59 -0.41 -9.08 7.12
CA GLY A 59 -1.26 -10.20 6.72
C GLY A 59 -2.31 -10.56 7.76
N ARG A 60 -1.93 -10.62 9.05
CA ARG A 60 -2.88 -10.85 10.15
C ARG A 60 -3.86 -9.69 10.32
N PHE A 61 -3.40 -8.46 10.14
CA PHE A 61 -4.28 -7.29 10.13
C PHE A 61 -5.27 -7.32 8.96
N SER A 62 -4.81 -7.70 7.76
CA SER A 62 -5.63 -7.89 6.57
C SER A 62 -6.75 -8.89 6.85
N ASP A 63 -6.40 -10.07 7.38
CA ASP A 63 -7.38 -11.09 7.76
C ASP A 63 -8.36 -10.60 8.83
N TYR A 64 -7.89 -9.87 9.83
CA TYR A 64 -8.74 -9.28 10.87
C TYR A 64 -9.76 -8.29 10.29
N VAL A 65 -9.33 -7.37 9.45
CA VAL A 65 -10.22 -6.36 8.83
C VAL A 65 -11.25 -7.05 7.93
N ILE A 66 -10.82 -8.01 7.11
CA ILE A 66 -11.69 -8.75 6.19
C ILE A 66 -12.72 -9.60 6.95
N ALA A 67 -12.31 -10.27 8.03
CA ALA A 67 -13.22 -11.04 8.89
C ALA A 67 -14.32 -10.17 9.52
N ASN A 68 -14.09 -8.85 9.63
CA ASN A 68 -15.04 -7.86 10.11
C ASN A 68 -15.76 -7.10 8.96
N GLY A 69 -15.68 -7.60 7.73
CA GLY A 69 -16.35 -7.05 6.55
C GLY A 69 -15.64 -5.87 5.90
N GLY A 70 -14.37 -5.62 6.23
CA GLY A 70 -13.57 -4.53 5.70
C GLY A 70 -12.84 -4.86 4.40
N THR A 71 -11.93 -3.97 3.98
CA THR A 71 -11.22 -4.07 2.70
C THR A 71 -9.72 -3.82 2.87
N THR A 72 -8.91 -4.70 2.30
CA THR A 72 -7.48 -4.46 2.08
C THR A 72 -7.13 -4.63 0.61
N VAL A 73 -6.08 -3.93 0.17
CA VAL A 73 -5.65 -3.92 -1.22
C VAL A 73 -4.15 -4.12 -1.28
N LEU A 74 -3.70 -5.24 -1.84
CA LEU A 74 -2.29 -5.48 -2.11
C LEU A 74 -1.94 -5.01 -3.54
N THR A 75 -0.83 -4.30 -3.69
CA THR A 75 -0.30 -3.90 -5.01
C THR A 75 1.13 -4.41 -5.20
N GLU A 76 1.96 -3.73 -6.01
CA GLU A 76 3.36 -4.06 -6.25
C GLU A 76 3.53 -5.34 -7.09
N VAL A 77 2.88 -5.38 -8.26
CA VAL A 77 2.83 -6.60 -9.10
C VAL A 77 4.22 -7.21 -9.38
N PRO A 78 5.27 -6.43 -9.73
CA PRO A 78 6.60 -6.99 -9.95
C PRO A 78 7.23 -7.63 -8.69
N GLU A 79 6.77 -7.25 -7.50
CA GLU A 79 7.22 -7.84 -6.25
C GLU A 79 6.51 -9.17 -5.95
N MET A 80 5.48 -9.55 -6.70
CA MET A 80 4.81 -10.84 -6.55
C MET A 80 5.47 -11.95 -7.38
N PHE A 81 6.33 -11.60 -8.35
CA PHE A 81 6.91 -12.55 -9.30
C PHE A 81 7.73 -13.65 -8.63
N GLY A 82 7.36 -14.91 -8.86
CA GLY A 82 7.94 -16.08 -8.21
C GLY A 82 7.13 -16.59 -7.02
N ALA A 83 6.14 -15.84 -6.53
CA ALA A 83 5.25 -16.23 -5.45
C ALA A 83 3.76 -15.99 -5.76
N GLU A 84 3.41 -15.57 -6.99
CA GLU A 84 2.04 -15.22 -7.38
C GLU A 84 1.05 -16.38 -7.23
N GLN A 85 1.52 -17.62 -7.32
CA GLN A 85 0.70 -18.82 -7.15
C GLN A 85 0.00 -18.83 -5.78
N LEU A 86 0.65 -18.32 -4.73
CA LEU A 86 0.06 -18.24 -3.39
C LEU A 86 -1.17 -17.33 -3.33
N LEU A 87 -1.29 -16.34 -4.21
CA LEU A 87 -2.49 -15.50 -4.32
C LEU A 87 -3.52 -16.14 -5.26
N MET A 88 -3.04 -16.79 -6.33
CA MET A 88 -3.88 -17.51 -7.29
C MET A 88 -4.66 -18.65 -6.64
N ASP A 89 -4.03 -19.43 -5.77
CA ASP A 89 -4.61 -20.59 -5.09
C ASP A 89 -5.80 -20.22 -4.17
N HIS A 90 -5.89 -18.93 -3.79
CA HIS A 90 -6.91 -18.39 -2.90
C HIS A 90 -7.88 -17.42 -3.61
N CYS A 91 -7.94 -17.43 -4.95
CA CYS A 91 -8.95 -16.67 -5.69
C CYS A 91 -10.35 -17.22 -5.45
N ARG A 92 -11.34 -16.33 -5.28
CA ARG A 92 -12.74 -16.73 -5.01
C ARG A 92 -13.34 -17.63 -6.10
N ASP A 93 -12.99 -17.35 -7.34
CA ASP A 93 -13.55 -17.99 -8.53
C ASP A 93 -12.55 -17.93 -9.69
N GLU A 94 -12.83 -18.71 -10.74
CA GLU A 94 -12.01 -18.77 -11.97
C GLU A 94 -11.88 -17.40 -12.64
N ALA A 95 -12.94 -16.57 -12.63
CA ALA A 95 -12.89 -15.24 -13.22
C ALA A 95 -11.89 -14.33 -12.50
N THR A 96 -11.80 -14.41 -11.17
CA THR A 96 -10.84 -13.67 -10.37
C THR A 96 -9.42 -14.19 -10.58
N PHE A 97 -9.25 -15.51 -10.67
CA PHE A 97 -7.97 -16.15 -11.02
C PHE A 97 -7.45 -15.66 -12.38
N GLU A 98 -8.28 -15.66 -13.42
CA GLU A 98 -7.89 -15.21 -14.75
C GLU A 98 -7.53 -13.72 -14.80
N LYS A 99 -8.21 -12.87 -14.01
CA LYS A 99 -7.80 -11.47 -13.85
C LYS A 99 -6.42 -11.35 -13.20
N LEU A 100 -6.12 -12.17 -12.19
CA LEU A 100 -4.82 -12.18 -11.51
C LEU A 100 -3.71 -12.65 -12.47
N VAL A 101 -3.95 -13.73 -13.22
CA VAL A 101 -3.05 -14.22 -14.28
C VAL A 101 -2.78 -13.12 -15.30
N THR A 102 -3.83 -12.45 -15.77
CA THR A 102 -3.71 -11.31 -16.71
C THR A 102 -2.86 -10.20 -16.11
N MET A 103 -3.12 -9.78 -14.87
CA MET A 103 -2.36 -8.73 -14.19
C MET A 103 -0.86 -9.04 -14.12
N VAL A 104 -0.49 -10.26 -13.73
CA VAL A 104 0.92 -10.70 -13.65
C VAL A 104 1.56 -10.72 -15.03
N ASN A 105 0.87 -11.30 -16.02
CA ASN A 105 1.41 -11.41 -17.37
C ASN A 105 1.54 -10.06 -18.06
N ASP A 106 0.58 -9.14 -17.88
CA ASP A 106 0.65 -7.78 -18.43
C ASP A 106 1.89 -7.03 -17.90
N PHE A 107 2.20 -7.17 -16.60
CA PHE A 107 3.42 -6.58 -16.04
C PHE A 107 4.69 -7.28 -16.55
N LYS A 108 4.70 -8.61 -16.71
CA LYS A 108 5.83 -9.32 -17.35
C LYS A 108 6.07 -8.82 -18.78
N GLN A 109 4.99 -8.65 -19.56
CA GLN A 109 5.07 -8.10 -20.92
C GLN A 109 5.53 -6.64 -20.94
N TYR A 110 5.10 -5.83 -19.96
CA TYR A 110 5.58 -4.46 -19.82
C TYR A 110 7.11 -4.41 -19.65
N PHE A 111 7.70 -5.29 -18.83
CA PHE A 111 9.16 -5.36 -18.68
C PHE A 111 9.84 -5.78 -19.99
N ILE A 112 9.34 -6.82 -20.65
CA ILE A 112 9.87 -7.30 -21.94
C ILE A 112 9.84 -6.19 -23.00
N ALA A 113 8.73 -5.46 -23.11
CA ALA A 113 8.56 -4.39 -24.09
C ALA A 113 9.50 -3.19 -23.89
N HIS A 114 10.12 -3.07 -22.72
CA HIS A 114 11.09 -2.02 -22.38
C HIS A 114 12.53 -2.55 -22.24
N ASP A 115 12.78 -3.75 -22.79
CA ASP A 115 14.08 -4.45 -22.71
C ASP A 115 14.59 -4.58 -21.26
N GLN A 116 13.67 -4.71 -20.30
CA GLN A 116 13.98 -4.91 -18.89
C GLN A 116 13.85 -6.38 -18.49
N PRO A 117 14.76 -6.90 -17.65
CA PRO A 117 14.65 -8.25 -17.10
C PRO A 117 13.49 -8.35 -16.11
N ILE A 118 12.65 -9.39 -16.27
CA ILE A 118 11.51 -9.66 -15.37
C ILE A 118 11.98 -10.04 -13.95
N TYR A 119 13.07 -10.80 -13.84
CA TYR A 119 13.50 -11.43 -12.60
C TYR A 119 14.75 -10.77 -11.96
N GLU A 120 15.12 -9.54 -12.33
CA GLU A 120 16.18 -8.76 -11.64
C GLU A 120 15.60 -7.80 -10.59
N ASN A 121 15.06 -8.38 -9.53
CA ASN A 121 14.68 -7.70 -8.29
C ASN A 121 14.96 -8.75 -7.22
N PRO A 122 15.82 -8.54 -6.20
CA PRO A 122 15.93 -7.36 -5.34
C PRO A 122 16.90 -6.27 -5.79
N SER A 123 16.60 -5.00 -5.44
CA SER A 123 17.50 -3.86 -5.63
C SER A 123 18.81 -4.00 -4.82
N PRO A 124 19.90 -3.25 -5.14
CA PRO A 124 21.14 -3.30 -4.36
C PRO A 124 20.95 -3.03 -2.87
N GLY A 125 20.03 -2.12 -2.51
CA GLY A 125 19.67 -1.82 -1.12
C GLY A 125 18.95 -2.97 -0.42
N ASN A 126 18.10 -3.70 -1.13
CA ASN A 126 17.42 -4.89 -0.59
C ASN A 126 18.42 -6.04 -0.37
N LYS A 127 19.35 -6.26 -1.32
CA LYS A 127 20.44 -7.24 -1.19
C LYS A 127 21.32 -6.96 0.03
N ALA A 128 21.74 -5.70 0.20
CA ALA A 128 22.48 -5.28 1.39
C ALA A 128 21.66 -5.40 2.69
N GLY A 129 20.33 -5.37 2.60
CA GLY A 129 19.41 -5.59 3.71
C GLY A 129 19.10 -7.06 4.00
N GLY A 130 19.66 -8.01 3.25
CA GLY A 130 19.52 -9.45 3.51
C GLY A 130 18.46 -10.17 2.65
N ILE A 131 17.88 -9.52 1.64
CA ILE A 131 17.02 -10.20 0.64
C ILE A 131 17.89 -10.69 -0.49
N THR A 132 18.05 -12.01 -0.64
CA THR A 132 19.05 -12.57 -1.56
C THR A 132 18.51 -12.87 -2.94
N THR A 133 17.26 -13.30 -3.03
CA THR A 133 16.59 -13.68 -4.28
C THR A 133 15.29 -12.90 -4.51
N LEU A 134 14.74 -12.98 -5.72
CA LEU A 134 13.41 -12.44 -6.01
C LEU A 134 12.36 -13.22 -5.22
N GLU A 135 12.51 -14.54 -5.16
CA GLU A 135 11.62 -15.44 -4.46
C GLU A 135 11.52 -15.09 -2.96
N ASP A 136 12.65 -14.77 -2.30
CA ASP A 136 12.66 -14.29 -0.91
C ASP A 136 11.79 -13.02 -0.77
N LYS A 137 11.96 -12.08 -1.70
CA LYS A 137 11.23 -10.81 -1.72
C LYS A 137 9.74 -11.06 -1.93
N SER A 138 9.40 -11.92 -2.88
CA SER A 138 8.02 -12.20 -3.29
C SER A 138 7.25 -12.99 -2.25
N LEU A 139 7.89 -13.98 -1.60
CA LEU A 139 7.33 -14.66 -0.44
C LEU A 139 7.10 -13.68 0.73
N GLY A 140 7.98 -12.69 0.91
CA GLY A 140 7.77 -11.62 1.87
C GLY A 140 6.62 -10.68 1.48
N CYS A 141 6.51 -10.32 0.20
CA CYS A 141 5.50 -9.39 -0.29
C CYS A 141 4.08 -9.98 -0.18
N THR A 142 3.88 -11.21 -0.63
CA THR A 142 2.55 -11.87 -0.63
C THR A 142 2.01 -12.09 0.77
N GLN A 143 2.86 -12.24 1.79
CA GLN A 143 2.42 -12.34 3.19
C GLN A 143 1.58 -11.15 3.68
N LYS A 144 1.73 -9.96 3.08
CA LYS A 144 0.90 -8.79 3.43
C LYS A 144 -0.59 -9.05 3.16
N ALA A 145 -0.93 -9.89 2.18
CA ALA A 145 -2.30 -10.24 1.85
C ALA A 145 -3.01 -11.04 2.96
N GLY A 146 -2.25 -11.76 3.79
CA GLY A 146 -2.81 -12.70 4.76
C GLY A 146 -3.23 -14.01 4.11
N SER A 147 -4.29 -14.61 4.65
CA SER A 147 -4.86 -15.89 4.20
C SER A 147 -6.27 -15.77 3.61
N SER A 148 -6.82 -14.56 3.62
CA SER A 148 -8.15 -14.26 3.08
C SER A 148 -8.24 -14.52 1.58
N VAL A 149 -9.45 -14.86 1.13
CA VAL A 149 -9.74 -15.09 -0.29
C VAL A 149 -9.61 -13.79 -1.09
N VAL A 150 -8.92 -13.85 -2.24
CA VAL A 150 -8.87 -12.75 -3.20
C VAL A 150 -10.24 -12.63 -3.88
N VAL A 151 -10.91 -11.49 -3.70
CA VAL A 151 -12.29 -11.26 -4.17
C VAL A 151 -12.40 -10.48 -5.48
N ASP A 152 -11.36 -9.72 -5.83
CA ASP A 152 -11.26 -8.99 -7.09
C ASP A 152 -9.81 -8.58 -7.40
N VAL A 153 -9.57 -8.25 -8.67
CA VAL A 153 -8.29 -7.74 -9.18
C VAL A 153 -8.60 -6.52 -10.03
N LEU A 154 -8.06 -5.37 -9.63
CA LEU A 154 -8.28 -4.06 -10.23
C LEU A 154 -7.15 -3.71 -11.19
N ARG A 155 -7.50 -3.10 -12.32
CA ARG A 155 -6.55 -2.45 -13.23
C ARG A 155 -6.13 -1.09 -12.68
N TYR A 156 -4.98 -0.59 -13.13
CA TYR A 156 -4.52 0.76 -12.80
C TYR A 156 -5.59 1.80 -13.15
N GLY A 157 -5.96 2.65 -12.18
CA GLY A 157 -6.99 3.68 -12.34
C GLY A 157 -8.43 3.24 -12.04
N GLU A 158 -8.68 1.95 -11.79
CA GLU A 158 -9.99 1.49 -11.32
C GLU A 158 -10.19 1.78 -9.83
N ARG A 159 -11.46 1.93 -9.40
CA ARG A 159 -11.83 2.14 -7.99
C ARG A 159 -12.44 0.89 -7.37
N LEU A 160 -12.18 0.71 -6.08
CA LEU A 160 -12.70 -0.39 -5.25
C LEU A 160 -14.23 -0.44 -5.25
N LYS A 161 -14.77 -1.65 -5.45
CA LYS A 161 -16.21 -1.95 -5.44
C LYS A 161 -16.59 -3.05 -4.45
N THR A 162 -15.69 -4.01 -4.23
CA THR A 162 -15.98 -5.24 -3.49
C THR A 162 -15.20 -5.26 -2.16
N PRO A 163 -15.87 -5.36 -1.00
CA PRO A 163 -15.19 -5.59 0.28
C PRO A 163 -14.48 -6.94 0.31
N GLY A 164 -13.34 -7.02 0.99
CA GLY A 164 -12.46 -8.19 1.04
C GLY A 164 -11.01 -7.88 0.62
N LEU A 165 -10.21 -8.93 0.38
CA LEU A 165 -8.86 -8.80 -0.16
C LEU A 165 -8.95 -8.55 -1.67
N ASN A 166 -8.49 -7.38 -2.10
CA ASN A 166 -8.41 -7.02 -3.52
C ASN A 166 -6.94 -6.91 -3.92
N LEU A 167 -6.63 -7.16 -5.19
CA LEU A 167 -5.32 -6.84 -5.78
C LEU A 167 -5.43 -5.62 -6.69
N LEU A 168 -4.40 -4.80 -6.75
CA LEU A 168 -4.32 -3.64 -7.63
C LEU A 168 -3.10 -3.71 -8.54
N SER A 169 -3.34 -3.64 -9.85
CA SER A 169 -2.30 -3.58 -10.87
C SER A 169 -1.58 -2.23 -10.85
N ALA A 170 -0.42 -2.17 -10.19
CA ALA A 170 0.50 -1.04 -10.17
C ALA A 170 1.96 -1.50 -9.92
N PRO A 171 2.97 -0.72 -10.32
CA PRO A 171 4.38 -1.07 -10.08
C PRO A 171 4.74 -0.91 -8.60
N GLY A 172 5.79 -1.59 -8.12
CA GLY A 172 6.30 -1.46 -6.75
C GLY A 172 7.18 -0.23 -6.49
N ASN A 173 6.95 0.88 -7.22
CA ASN A 173 7.62 2.13 -6.91
C ASN A 173 6.80 2.85 -5.83
N ASP A 174 7.43 3.14 -4.69
CA ASP A 174 6.79 3.69 -3.48
C ASP A 174 5.75 4.80 -3.80
N ALA A 175 6.14 5.78 -4.61
CA ALA A 175 5.31 6.94 -4.94
C ALA A 175 4.13 6.59 -5.84
N VAL A 176 4.39 5.81 -6.89
CA VAL A 176 3.35 5.40 -7.86
C VAL A 176 2.36 4.43 -7.23
N ALA A 177 2.85 3.46 -6.46
CA ALA A 177 2.03 2.44 -5.82
C ALA A 177 1.09 3.04 -4.76
N THR A 178 1.64 3.87 -3.86
CA THR A 178 0.84 4.58 -2.85
C THR A 178 -0.20 5.51 -3.50
N SER A 179 0.18 6.20 -4.58
CA SER A 179 -0.75 7.04 -5.35
C SER A 179 -1.86 6.20 -6.00
N ALA A 180 -1.53 5.02 -6.52
CA ALA A 180 -2.50 4.10 -7.12
C ALA A 180 -3.49 3.56 -6.08
N LEU A 181 -2.99 3.13 -4.90
CA LEU A 181 -3.82 2.65 -3.80
C LEU A 181 -4.79 3.74 -3.31
N ALA A 182 -4.29 4.95 -3.11
CA ALA A 182 -5.11 6.09 -2.73
C ALA A 182 -6.13 6.44 -3.83
N GLY A 183 -5.73 6.45 -5.10
CA GLY A 183 -6.61 6.67 -6.25
C GLY A 183 -7.70 5.59 -6.43
N ALA A 184 -7.39 4.34 -6.07
CA ALA A 184 -8.36 3.25 -6.03
C ALA A 184 -9.39 3.40 -4.90
N GLY A 185 -9.16 4.33 -3.98
CA GLY A 185 -10.06 4.68 -2.87
C GLY A 185 -9.64 4.12 -1.52
N CYS A 186 -8.38 3.73 -1.33
CA CYS A 186 -7.85 3.44 0.01
C CYS A 186 -7.81 4.72 0.84
N HIS A 187 -8.33 4.68 2.06
CA HIS A 187 -8.31 5.81 2.98
C HIS A 187 -6.97 5.94 3.70
N MET A 188 -6.19 4.86 3.76
CA MET A 188 -4.89 4.79 4.42
C MET A 188 -4.00 3.78 3.72
N VAL A 189 -2.70 4.06 3.62
CA VAL A 189 -1.69 3.11 3.11
C VAL A 189 -0.82 2.64 4.27
N LEU A 190 -0.71 1.32 4.43
CA LEU A 190 0.14 0.65 5.39
C LEU A 190 1.44 0.27 4.68
N PHE A 191 2.51 0.95 5.05
CA PHE A 191 3.77 0.97 4.31
C PHE A 191 4.88 0.37 5.18
N SER A 192 5.27 -0.88 4.90
CA SER A 192 6.38 -1.51 5.63
C SER A 192 7.75 -1.08 5.07
N THR A 193 8.75 -0.93 5.94
CA THR A 193 10.11 -0.57 5.52
C THR A 193 11.18 -1.01 6.50
N GLY A 194 12.28 -1.55 5.97
CA GLY A 194 13.51 -1.85 6.71
C GLY A 194 14.62 -0.82 6.53
N ARG A 195 14.41 0.18 5.66
CA ARG A 195 15.41 1.21 5.33
C ARG A 195 14.96 2.63 5.68
N GLY A 196 13.69 2.83 5.97
CA GLY A 196 13.14 4.10 6.42
C GLY A 196 13.06 5.15 5.31
N THR A 197 12.51 4.80 4.15
CA THR A 197 12.28 5.78 3.06
C THR A 197 11.45 6.96 3.59
N PRO A 198 11.95 8.22 3.56
CA PRO A 198 11.20 9.40 4.00
C PRO A 198 10.17 9.81 2.94
N TYR A 199 9.13 9.00 2.80
CA TYR A 199 8.08 9.13 1.79
C TYR A 199 6.69 9.03 2.44
N GLY A 200 5.73 9.78 1.90
CA GLY A 200 4.29 9.59 2.14
C GLY A 200 3.42 10.25 1.07
N GLY A 201 2.25 9.66 0.84
CA GLY A 201 1.29 10.12 -0.17
C GLY A 201 0.27 11.14 0.35
N PHE A 202 -0.70 11.50 -0.49
CA PHE A 202 -1.76 12.45 -0.15
C PHE A 202 -2.86 11.90 0.79
N VAL A 203 -2.81 10.60 1.11
CA VAL A 203 -3.59 9.96 2.19
C VAL A 203 -2.64 9.56 3.34
N PRO A 204 -3.13 9.40 4.58
CA PRO A 204 -2.31 8.90 5.68
C PRO A 204 -1.52 7.65 5.28
N THR A 205 -0.19 7.74 5.36
CA THR A 205 0.75 6.69 5.02
C THR A 205 1.44 6.24 6.31
N VAL A 206 0.97 5.14 6.89
CA VAL A 206 1.47 4.59 8.16
C VAL A 206 2.75 3.83 7.89
N LYS A 207 3.88 4.34 8.38
CA LYS A 207 5.20 3.77 8.15
C LYS A 207 5.55 2.76 9.24
N ILE A 208 5.63 1.49 8.88
CA ILE A 208 5.92 0.38 9.81
C ILE A 208 7.37 -0.08 9.65
N ALA A 209 8.14 0.02 10.73
CA ALA A 209 9.52 -0.47 10.76
C ALA A 209 9.56 -2.00 10.86
N THR A 210 10.43 -2.64 10.09
CA THR A 210 10.66 -4.09 10.16
C THR A 210 11.65 -4.47 11.27
N ASN A 211 12.38 -3.50 11.81
CA ASN A 211 13.35 -3.71 12.88
C ASN A 211 13.34 -2.55 13.89
N SER A 212 13.49 -2.89 15.18
CA SER A 212 13.38 -1.93 16.29
C SER A 212 14.54 -0.92 16.30
N GLU A 213 15.69 -1.26 15.74
CA GLU A 213 16.82 -0.35 15.60
C GLU A 213 16.46 0.83 14.69
N LEU A 214 15.85 0.56 13.53
CA LEU A 214 15.35 1.58 12.62
C LEU A 214 14.27 2.42 13.29
N ALA A 215 13.30 1.80 13.96
CA ALA A 215 12.24 2.51 14.70
C ALA A 215 12.82 3.48 15.73
N ALA A 216 13.82 3.04 16.50
CA ALA A 216 14.48 3.86 17.51
C ALA A 216 15.30 5.01 16.90
N LYS A 217 15.99 4.78 15.78
CA LYS A 217 16.82 5.78 15.09
C LYS A 217 16.00 6.82 14.32
N LYS A 218 14.83 6.44 13.79
CA LYS A 218 14.03 7.23 12.85
C LYS A 218 12.60 7.47 13.35
N LYS A 219 12.44 7.80 14.62
CA LYS A 219 11.15 8.08 15.29
C LYS A 219 10.28 9.16 14.62
N HIS A 220 10.89 10.04 13.83
CA HIS A 220 10.18 11.08 13.10
C HIS A 220 9.66 10.61 11.72
N TRP A 221 10.05 9.42 11.27
CA TRP A 221 9.66 8.85 9.98
C TRP A 221 8.81 7.58 10.12
N LEU A 222 8.70 7.02 11.32
CA LEU A 222 8.11 5.70 11.57
C LEU A 222 7.01 5.83 12.62
N ASP A 223 5.88 5.20 12.30
CA ASP A 223 4.65 5.25 13.08
C ASP A 223 4.52 4.02 14.00
N PHE A 224 5.08 2.88 13.59
CA PHE A 224 4.96 1.62 14.32
C PHE A 224 6.22 0.75 14.20
N ASP A 225 6.53 -0.02 15.24
CA ASP A 225 7.68 -0.92 15.30
C ASP A 225 7.24 -2.39 15.29
N ALA A 226 7.34 -3.07 14.15
CA ALA A 226 7.11 -4.50 14.04
C ALA A 226 8.35 -5.35 14.39
N GLY A 227 9.52 -4.71 14.55
CA GLY A 227 10.75 -5.36 14.99
C GLY A 227 10.65 -5.96 16.40
N GLN A 228 9.66 -5.56 17.19
CA GLN A 228 9.40 -6.15 18.51
C GLN A 228 9.19 -7.68 18.45
N LEU A 229 8.76 -8.22 17.30
CA LEU A 229 8.60 -9.67 17.10
C LEU A 229 9.91 -10.45 17.24
N ILE A 230 11.01 -9.91 16.71
CA ILE A 230 12.33 -10.55 16.83
C ILE A 230 12.93 -10.38 18.24
N HIS A 231 12.33 -9.53 19.07
CA HIS A 231 12.69 -9.33 20.48
C HIS A 231 11.76 -10.08 21.44
N GLY A 232 10.97 -11.03 20.93
CA GLY A 232 10.18 -11.96 21.75
C GLY A 232 8.73 -11.55 22.02
N LYS A 233 8.25 -10.42 21.49
CA LYS A 233 6.82 -10.09 21.52
C LYS A 233 6.05 -11.08 20.64
N ALA A 234 4.94 -11.59 21.14
CA ALA A 234 4.12 -12.53 20.38
C ALA A 234 3.30 -11.79 19.31
N MET A 235 3.11 -12.41 18.14
CA MET A 235 2.32 -11.85 17.03
C MET A 235 0.92 -11.37 17.44
N PRO A 236 0.11 -12.12 18.23
CA PRO A 236 -1.21 -11.65 18.63
C PRO A 236 -1.17 -10.35 19.46
N GLN A 237 -0.17 -10.21 20.33
CA GLN A 237 0.00 -9.00 21.15
C GLN A 237 0.40 -7.79 20.30
N LEU A 238 1.33 -7.98 19.37
CA LEU A 238 1.73 -6.90 18.46
C LEU A 238 0.57 -6.48 17.55
N LEU A 239 -0.23 -7.44 17.08
CA LEU A 239 -1.39 -7.17 16.23
C LEU A 239 -2.44 -6.33 16.96
N GLU A 240 -2.73 -6.62 18.23
CA GLU A 240 -3.64 -5.83 19.06
C GLU A 240 -3.16 -4.37 19.18
N GLU A 241 -1.89 -4.18 19.52
CA GLU A 241 -1.29 -2.84 19.57
C GLU A 241 -1.30 -2.11 18.21
N PHE A 242 -1.11 -2.85 17.12
CA PHE A 242 -1.18 -2.29 15.78
C PHE A 242 -2.60 -1.83 15.44
N ILE A 243 -3.62 -2.65 15.74
CA ILE A 243 -5.02 -2.30 15.54
C ILE A 243 -5.38 -1.04 16.32
N ASP A 244 -5.00 -0.96 17.60
CA ASP A 244 -5.22 0.23 18.42
C ASP A 244 -4.55 1.48 17.81
N THR A 245 -3.31 1.33 17.33
CA THR A 245 -2.58 2.41 16.64
C THR A 245 -3.30 2.88 15.38
N ILE A 246 -3.81 1.95 14.56
CA ILE A 246 -4.60 2.29 13.36
C ILE A 246 -5.89 3.01 13.75
N VAL A 247 -6.55 2.60 14.83
CA VAL A 247 -7.76 3.26 15.35
C VAL A 247 -7.44 4.69 15.83
N GLU A 248 -6.28 4.93 16.45
CA GLU A 248 -5.86 6.29 16.79
C GLU A 248 -5.71 7.18 15.55
N PHE A 249 -5.08 6.67 14.48
CA PHE A 249 -4.95 7.41 13.21
C PHE A 249 -6.30 7.65 12.54
N ALA A 250 -7.17 6.64 12.52
CA ALA A 250 -8.56 6.77 12.05
C ALA A 250 -9.35 7.83 12.83
N ASN A 251 -9.03 8.03 14.11
CA ASN A 251 -9.64 9.06 14.96
C ASN A 251 -8.95 10.43 14.87
N GLY A 252 -7.93 10.58 14.01
CA GLY A 252 -7.33 11.88 13.68
C GLY A 252 -6.02 12.19 14.38
N LYS A 253 -5.40 11.21 15.06
CA LYS A 253 -3.95 11.30 15.31
C LYS A 253 -3.25 11.36 13.96
N GLN A 254 -2.32 12.29 13.78
CA GLN A 254 -1.57 12.41 12.53
C GLN A 254 -0.47 11.34 12.45
N THR A 255 -0.31 10.74 11.28
CA THR A 255 0.86 9.91 10.97
C THR A 255 2.11 10.79 10.81
N CYS A 256 3.29 10.17 10.78
CA CYS A 256 4.55 10.87 10.57
C CYS A 256 4.59 11.59 9.22
N ASN A 257 4.03 11.02 8.14
CA ASN A 257 4.02 11.71 6.84
C ASN A 257 3.15 12.96 6.87
N GLU A 258 1.99 12.94 7.54
CA GLU A 258 1.13 14.11 7.70
C GLU A 258 1.80 15.20 8.52
N ARG A 259 2.47 14.82 9.62
CA ARG A 259 3.21 15.77 10.48
C ARG A 259 4.39 16.43 9.77
N ASN A 260 5.05 15.70 8.87
CA ASN A 260 6.18 16.19 8.09
C ASN A 260 5.75 16.88 6.78
N ASP A 261 4.44 16.97 6.53
CA ASP A 261 3.82 17.52 5.32
C ASP A 261 4.28 16.84 4.01
N PHE A 262 4.53 15.53 4.07
CA PHE A 262 4.79 14.71 2.88
C PHE A 262 3.47 14.24 2.27
N ARG A 263 3.18 14.76 1.08
CA ARG A 263 1.93 14.54 0.31
C ARG A 263 2.22 14.26 -1.16
N GLU A 264 3.18 13.40 -1.42
CA GLU A 264 3.63 13.13 -2.78
C GLU A 264 2.53 12.46 -3.62
N LEU A 265 2.55 12.74 -4.93
CA LEU A 265 1.69 12.13 -5.92
C LEU A 265 2.54 11.80 -7.14
N ALA A 266 2.53 10.54 -7.55
CA ALA A 266 3.17 10.09 -8.78
C ALA A 266 2.20 9.21 -9.58
N ILE A 267 2.10 9.50 -10.87
CA ILE A 267 1.24 8.76 -11.79
C ILE A 267 2.11 7.80 -12.59
N PHE A 268 1.64 6.56 -12.77
CA PHE A 268 2.30 5.60 -13.64
C PHE A 268 2.17 6.08 -15.09
N LYS A 269 3.28 6.49 -15.68
CA LYS A 269 3.32 6.98 -17.05
C LYS A 269 3.94 5.90 -17.94
N SER A 270 3.20 5.46 -18.95
CA SER A 270 3.71 4.61 -20.02
C SER A 270 3.92 5.42 -21.30
N GLY A 271 4.90 5.02 -22.11
CA GLY A 271 5.19 5.62 -23.42
C GLY A 271 6.17 6.79 -23.40
N VAL A 272 6.56 7.22 -24.60
CA VAL A 272 7.48 8.35 -24.82
C VAL A 272 6.76 9.66 -24.52
N THR A 273 7.32 10.44 -23.62
CA THR A 273 6.88 11.82 -23.39
C THR A 273 7.47 12.71 -24.47
N LEU A 274 6.62 13.23 -25.36
CA LEU A 274 7.03 14.27 -26.33
C LEU A 274 7.32 15.60 -25.62
#